data_AF-A0ABD2QDU4-F1
#
_entry.id   AF-A0ABD2QDU4-F1
#
_cell.length_a   1.000
_cell.length_b   1.000
_cell.length_c   1.000
_cell.angle_alpha   90.00
_cell.angle_beta   90.00
_cell.angle_gamma   90.00
#
_symmetry.space_group_name_H-M   'P 1'
#
loop_
_entity.id
_entity.type
_entity.pdbx_description
1 polymer ?
#
loop_
_entity_poly.entity_id
_entity_poly.type
_entity_poly.pdbx_seq_one_letter_code
_entity_poly.pdbx_strand_id
1 'polypeptide(L)'
;MKSSVRTGKLLLSFLVIVGFQIANLHAETCPRAKVVKGECIRGERLEHITWYAQNAYGTCVEKNQTQSKPCSILPGENFCQCAIVGDPHYRTFNGHMIHFFGNCTYSLAESKETHGECAFKIRGKNEHRHGNLRVSYLRYITVEMADKKITLHQFGRVFIDGVIASLPVEVNKDIQIFHSGTMVDLVSKKCGVVVSFDGNSNGYVMVSKDYRGKITKQGVDVSGKPDKFNLIGNSYSIESTLDGAHACKPAQPLPQNFCTNDQEEKLVKPTTQCGALLDAAGPFSACLDKVNAEQLYESCKIDICANANNAEALTRARCELFKAMEEQCSMKGISGLQWRAALNCPLQCGKNKVYSAKMDPCPKTCENHFFGTRKQCYDLPSQEGCECKPGYILDGMLCVKPSQCQCLEGCRDTGSKSDCKTWVAEGKCTKFPRLMKHVCRASCKFCVEEVTDVCVDRISSERCEKYRHEGKCDDKFYKMACGLTCHPFTCREYSFQFCLYGSNSSLQITFVCYFSLRQETYDPESHTDIMDKKTRKVHS
;
A
#
# COMPACT_ATOMS: atom_id res chain seq x y z
N MET A 1 35.64 -84.22 -21.50
CA MET A 1 35.95 -85.20 -20.45
C MET A 1 36.44 -84.46 -19.20
N LYS A 2 35.80 -84.72 -18.05
CA LYS A 2 36.23 -84.50 -16.65
C LYS A 2 36.50 -83.06 -16.22
N SER A 3 35.58 -82.37 -15.54
CA SER A 3 35.21 -82.46 -14.10
C SER A 3 36.33 -82.04 -13.13
N SER A 4 36.12 -81.00 -12.32
CA SER A 4 35.76 -81.19 -10.89
C SER A 4 35.69 -79.87 -10.13
N VAL A 5 34.61 -79.75 -9.36
CA VAL A 5 34.37 -78.79 -8.28
C VAL A 5 35.15 -79.22 -7.02
N ARG A 6 35.68 -78.27 -6.23
CA ARG A 6 35.65 -78.30 -4.74
C ARG A 6 36.21 -77.03 -4.08
N THR A 7 35.29 -76.26 -3.48
CA THR A 7 35.26 -75.79 -2.07
C THR A 7 36.56 -75.34 -1.37
N GLY A 8 36.57 -74.07 -0.94
CA GLY A 8 36.40 -73.75 0.49
C GLY A 8 37.59 -73.18 1.30
N LYS A 9 37.35 -71.99 1.87
CA LYS A 9 37.85 -71.37 3.12
C LYS A 9 39.04 -70.40 3.09
N LEU A 10 38.66 -69.13 3.32
CA LEU A 10 39.21 -68.07 4.18
C LEU A 10 40.71 -68.05 4.51
N LEU A 11 41.32 -66.89 4.29
CA LEU A 11 42.17 -66.20 5.28
C LEU A 11 42.32 -64.71 4.94
N LEU A 12 42.13 -63.86 5.95
CA LEU A 12 42.37 -62.42 5.95
C LEU A 12 43.86 -62.10 5.69
N SER A 13 44.17 -61.00 5.00
CA SER A 13 45.01 -59.88 5.51
C SER A 13 45.70 -59.03 4.43
N PHE A 14 45.50 -57.71 4.54
CA PHE A 14 46.42 -56.58 4.28
C PHE A 14 46.90 -56.20 2.85
N LEU A 15 46.49 -54.98 2.45
CA LEU A 15 47.14 -53.93 1.63
C LEU A 15 48.05 -54.31 0.44
N VAL A 16 47.74 -53.78 -0.76
CA VAL A 16 48.42 -52.62 -1.39
C VAL A 16 47.77 -52.32 -2.76
N ILE A 17 47.63 -51.02 -3.00
CA ILE A 17 47.00 -50.27 -4.09
C ILE A 17 47.71 -50.49 -5.44
N VAL A 18 46.97 -50.78 -6.53
CA VAL A 18 47.23 -50.23 -7.89
C VAL A 18 45.91 -50.12 -8.69
N GLY A 19 45.40 -48.88 -8.78
CA GLY A 19 44.94 -48.26 -10.03
C GLY A 19 43.77 -48.86 -10.81
N PHE A 20 42.53 -48.62 -10.34
CA PHE A 20 41.43 -48.32 -11.26
C PHE A 20 40.75 -47.04 -10.77
N GLN A 21 41.14 -45.90 -11.35
CA GLN A 21 40.38 -44.66 -11.24
C GLN A 21 39.04 -44.88 -11.94
N ILE A 22 38.00 -45.18 -11.15
CA ILE A 22 36.65 -44.81 -11.56
C ILE A 22 36.57 -43.31 -11.29
N ALA A 23 36.82 -42.52 -12.33
CA ALA A 23 36.48 -41.11 -12.31
C ALA A 23 34.96 -41.02 -12.11
N ASN A 24 34.54 -40.67 -10.89
CA ASN A 24 33.23 -40.10 -10.65
C ASN A 24 33.15 -38.79 -11.42
N LEU A 25 32.74 -38.85 -12.70
CA LEU A 25 32.29 -37.67 -13.43
C LEU A 25 31.10 -37.12 -12.65
N HIS A 26 31.34 -36.04 -11.91
CA HIS A 26 30.29 -35.11 -11.56
C HIS A 26 29.65 -34.68 -12.88
N ALA A 27 28.37 -35.00 -13.07
CA ALA A 27 27.61 -34.37 -14.15
C ALA A 27 27.55 -32.87 -13.82
N GLU A 28 28.41 -32.08 -14.43
CA GLU A 28 28.41 -30.63 -14.31
C GLU A 28 27.02 -30.15 -14.74
N THR A 29 26.29 -29.55 -13.79
CA THR A 29 24.99 -28.97 -14.06
C THR A 29 25.16 -27.79 -15.00
N CYS A 30 24.35 -27.74 -16.06
CA CYS A 30 24.49 -26.68 -17.05
C CYS A 30 24.25 -25.29 -16.43
N PRO A 31 24.89 -24.23 -16.99
CA PRO A 31 24.69 -22.88 -16.54
C PRO A 31 23.21 -22.49 -16.52
N ARG A 32 22.83 -21.59 -15.60
CA ARG A 32 21.49 -20.99 -15.60
C ARG A 32 21.29 -20.21 -16.90
N ALA A 33 20.05 -20.17 -17.36
CA ALA A 33 19.74 -19.44 -18.57
C ALA A 33 19.98 -17.94 -18.42
N LYS A 34 20.46 -17.36 -19.51
CA LYS A 34 20.70 -15.93 -19.64
C LYS A 34 19.52 -15.30 -20.37
N VAL A 35 18.91 -14.28 -19.79
CA VAL A 35 17.83 -13.51 -20.41
C VAL A 35 18.36 -12.12 -20.74
N VAL A 36 18.29 -11.72 -22.01
CA VAL A 36 18.57 -10.37 -22.49
C VAL A 36 17.25 -9.74 -22.93
N LYS A 37 16.85 -8.65 -22.29
CA LYS A 37 15.61 -7.94 -22.58
C LYS A 37 15.87 -6.83 -23.59
N GLY A 38 15.09 -6.82 -24.66
CA GLY A 38 15.05 -5.74 -25.64
C GLY A 38 14.26 -4.54 -25.15
N GLU A 39 14.28 -3.47 -25.96
CA GLU A 39 13.52 -2.25 -25.67
C GLU A 39 12.01 -2.48 -25.73
N CYS A 40 11.28 -1.69 -24.93
CA CYS A 40 9.82 -1.69 -24.97
C CYS A 40 9.34 -0.83 -26.13
N ILE A 41 8.69 -1.43 -27.12
CA ILE A 41 8.13 -0.74 -28.29
C ILE A 41 6.64 -1.03 -28.32
N ARG A 42 5.82 0.03 -28.15
CA ARG A 42 4.34 -0.06 -28.18
C ARG A 42 3.73 -1.06 -27.17
N GLY A 43 4.35 -1.22 -26.01
CA GLY A 43 3.82 -2.07 -24.92
C GLY A 43 4.27 -3.52 -24.98
N GLU A 44 5.13 -3.90 -25.92
CA GLU A 44 5.79 -5.21 -25.96
C GLU A 44 7.31 -5.08 -25.95
N ARG A 45 8.00 -6.05 -25.35
CA ARG A 45 9.45 -6.22 -25.45
C ARG A 45 9.80 -7.62 -25.92
N LEU A 46 10.85 -7.73 -26.72
CA LEU A 46 11.43 -9.02 -27.05
C LEU A 46 12.43 -9.44 -25.97
N GLU A 47 12.33 -10.67 -25.48
CA GLU A 47 13.33 -11.25 -24.61
C GLU A 47 14.07 -12.34 -25.36
N HIS A 48 15.41 -12.23 -25.43
CA HIS A 48 16.30 -13.26 -25.94
C HIS A 48 16.75 -14.12 -24.78
N ILE A 49 16.35 -15.37 -24.77
CA ILE A 49 16.69 -16.32 -23.72
C ILE A 49 17.63 -17.38 -24.25
N THR A 50 18.76 -17.52 -23.58
CA THR A 50 19.79 -18.51 -23.86
C THR A 50 19.74 -19.54 -22.74
N TRP A 51 19.19 -20.72 -23.00
CA TRP A 51 19.17 -21.85 -22.07
C TRP A 51 20.27 -22.86 -22.42
N TYR A 52 20.71 -23.63 -21.45
CA TYR A 52 21.74 -24.66 -21.64
C TYR A 52 21.15 -26.03 -21.29
N ALA A 53 21.30 -27.00 -22.20
CA ALA A 53 20.83 -28.37 -22.00
C ALA A 53 21.97 -29.36 -22.25
N GLN A 54 22.05 -30.45 -21.49
CA GLN A 54 23.02 -31.50 -21.78
C GLN A 54 22.61 -32.27 -23.05
N ASN A 55 23.57 -32.48 -23.95
CA ASN A 55 23.39 -33.41 -25.07
C ASN A 55 23.60 -34.87 -24.61
N ALA A 56 23.48 -35.83 -25.52
CA ALA A 56 23.64 -37.25 -25.24
C ALA A 56 25.03 -37.65 -24.68
N TYR A 57 26.01 -36.74 -24.75
CA TYR A 57 27.38 -36.93 -24.27
C TYR A 57 27.66 -36.17 -22.96
N GLY A 58 26.64 -35.60 -22.32
CA GLY A 58 26.76 -34.84 -21.07
C GLY A 58 27.31 -33.43 -21.23
N THR A 59 27.52 -32.95 -22.47
CA THR A 59 28.01 -31.58 -22.73
C THR A 59 26.86 -30.59 -22.78
N CYS A 60 27.00 -29.45 -22.11
CA CYS A 60 26.02 -28.37 -22.17
C CYS A 60 26.04 -27.66 -23.52
N VAL A 61 24.93 -27.74 -24.24
CA VAL A 61 24.71 -27.03 -25.50
C VAL A 61 23.77 -25.85 -25.31
N GLU A 62 24.11 -24.75 -25.98
CA GLU A 62 23.33 -23.52 -25.96
C GLU A 62 22.06 -23.65 -26.82
N LYS A 63 20.94 -23.15 -26.30
CA LYS A 63 19.67 -23.02 -27.01
C LYS A 63 19.13 -21.61 -26.86
N ASN A 64 18.90 -20.96 -27.99
CA ASN A 64 18.38 -19.60 -28.04
C ASN A 64 16.88 -19.60 -28.38
N GLN A 65 16.13 -18.78 -27.66
CA GLN A 65 14.71 -18.55 -27.86
C GLN A 65 14.44 -17.05 -27.79
N THR A 66 13.58 -16.55 -28.67
CA THR A 66 13.05 -15.20 -28.57
C THR A 66 11.56 -15.26 -28.27
N GLN A 67 11.12 -14.51 -27.27
CA GLN A 67 9.70 -14.41 -26.92
C GLN A 67 9.27 -12.94 -26.82
N SER A 68 8.07 -12.62 -27.32
CA SER A 68 7.43 -11.33 -27.02
C SER A 68 6.78 -11.41 -25.64
N LYS A 69 7.03 -10.41 -24.81
CA LYS A 69 6.39 -10.23 -23.51
C LYS A 69 5.78 -8.84 -23.41
N PRO A 70 4.56 -8.71 -22.87
CA PRO A 70 4.01 -7.40 -22.56
C PRO A 70 4.94 -6.67 -21.59
N CYS A 71 5.15 -5.39 -21.84
CA CYS A 71 5.90 -4.54 -20.92
C CYS A 71 5.08 -4.37 -19.65
N SER A 72 5.67 -4.65 -18.49
CA SER A 72 5.03 -4.37 -17.21
C SER A 72 4.75 -2.87 -17.10
N ILE A 73 3.49 -2.50 -16.81
CA ILE A 73 3.09 -1.11 -16.53
C ILE A 73 3.79 -0.60 -15.25
N LEU A 74 4.17 -1.51 -14.35
CA LEU A 74 5.06 -1.21 -13.22
C LEU A 74 6.54 -1.31 -13.63
N PRO A 75 7.42 -0.51 -13.02
CA PRO A 75 8.56 0.00 -13.75
C PRO A 75 9.71 -1.00 -13.79
N GLY A 76 10.08 -1.40 -15.00
CA GLY A 76 11.22 -2.26 -15.29
C GLY A 76 12.56 -1.53 -15.22
N GLU A 77 13.56 -2.04 -15.95
CA GLU A 77 14.97 -1.59 -15.93
C GLU A 77 15.20 -0.11 -16.31
N ASN A 78 14.19 0.58 -16.83
CA ASN A 78 14.26 1.99 -17.22
C ASN A 78 13.90 2.98 -16.10
N PHE A 79 13.62 2.51 -14.88
CA PHE A 79 13.25 3.37 -13.77
C PHE A 79 14.19 3.20 -12.57
N CYS A 80 14.43 4.30 -11.89
CA CYS A 80 15.07 4.31 -10.58
C CYS A 80 13.99 4.33 -9.51
N GLN A 81 14.16 3.54 -8.44
CA GLN A 81 13.19 3.43 -7.35
C GLN A 81 13.80 3.88 -6.02
N CYS A 82 12.99 4.59 -5.24
CA CYS A 82 13.18 4.73 -3.82
C CYS A 82 12.01 4.13 -3.04
N ALA A 83 12.27 3.78 -1.79
CA ALA A 83 11.30 3.11 -0.94
C ALA A 83 11.32 3.69 0.47
N ILE A 84 10.16 3.65 1.11
CA ILE A 84 9.91 3.95 2.51
C ILE A 84 9.16 2.74 3.05
N VAL A 85 9.72 2.03 4.02
CA VAL A 85 9.14 0.76 4.52
C VAL A 85 9.22 0.69 6.04
N GLY A 86 8.26 0.04 6.70
CA GLY A 86 8.27 -0.12 8.16
C GLY A 86 8.17 1.22 8.92
N ASP A 87 9.02 1.43 9.93
CA ASP A 87 8.82 2.46 10.96
C ASP A 87 9.74 3.72 11.01
N PRO A 88 10.03 4.46 9.93
CA PRO A 88 10.15 4.11 8.53
C PRO A 88 11.65 4.08 8.14
N HIS A 89 12.00 3.18 7.24
CA HIS A 89 13.34 3.09 6.68
C HIS A 89 13.33 3.47 5.21
N TYR A 90 14.26 4.34 4.86
CA TYR A 90 14.31 4.97 3.56
C TYR A 90 15.44 4.36 2.76
N ARG A 91 15.10 3.87 1.57
CA ARG A 91 16.06 3.40 0.58
C ARG A 91 16.15 4.42 -0.55
N THR A 92 17.34 4.97 -0.77
CA THR A 92 17.60 5.96 -1.82
C THR A 92 17.61 5.32 -3.22
N PHE A 93 17.60 6.13 -4.29
CA PHE A 93 17.64 5.66 -5.70
C PHE A 93 18.89 4.84 -6.02
N ASN A 94 20.01 5.10 -5.32
CA ASN A 94 21.26 4.35 -5.43
C ASN A 94 21.38 3.21 -4.40
N GLY A 95 20.30 2.88 -3.68
CA GLY A 95 20.22 1.68 -2.84
C GLY A 95 20.78 1.81 -1.42
N HIS A 96 21.05 3.02 -0.94
CA HIS A 96 21.51 3.23 0.44
C HIS A 96 20.33 3.29 1.40
N MET A 97 20.48 2.65 2.56
CA MET A 97 19.51 2.69 3.64
C MET A 97 19.78 3.84 4.61
N ILE A 98 18.70 4.52 5.00
CA ILE A 98 18.68 5.59 5.99
C ILE A 98 17.55 5.27 6.97
N HIS A 99 17.91 5.09 8.23
CA HIS A 99 16.98 4.76 9.31
C HIS A 99 16.88 5.96 10.26
N PHE A 100 15.67 6.40 10.56
CA PHE A 100 15.42 7.57 11.39
C PHE A 100 13.96 7.63 11.83
N PHE A 101 13.65 8.42 12.87
CA PHE A 101 12.32 8.39 13.50
C PHE A 101 11.69 9.77 13.75
N GLY A 102 11.92 10.72 12.84
CA GLY A 102 11.32 12.05 12.93
C GLY A 102 9.88 12.08 12.43
N ASN A 103 9.10 13.06 12.90
CA ASN A 103 7.67 13.23 12.61
C ASN A 103 7.37 14.40 11.65
N CYS A 104 8.35 14.83 10.86
CA CYS A 104 8.25 15.99 10.00
C CYS A 104 7.85 15.62 8.56
N THR A 105 7.78 16.65 7.71
CA THR A 105 7.67 16.47 6.26
C THR A 105 9.06 16.44 5.63
N TYR A 106 9.27 15.50 4.71
CA TYR A 106 10.56 15.23 4.10
C TYR A 106 10.46 15.17 2.59
N SER A 107 11.50 15.67 1.90
CA SER A 107 11.59 15.59 0.44
C SER A 107 11.95 14.16 0.02
N LEU A 108 11.11 13.53 -0.79
CA LEU A 108 11.36 12.18 -1.32
C LEU A 108 12.01 12.26 -2.71
N ALA A 109 11.51 13.12 -3.58
CA ALA A 109 12.11 13.40 -4.87
C ALA A 109 11.59 14.73 -5.41
N GLU A 110 12.47 15.52 -6.00
CA GLU A 110 12.11 16.78 -6.64
C GLU A 110 12.87 16.92 -7.95
N SER A 111 12.18 17.30 -9.03
CA SER A 111 12.84 17.58 -10.30
C SER A 111 13.66 18.86 -10.21
N LYS A 112 14.80 18.91 -10.90
CA LYS A 112 15.63 20.12 -11.00
C LYS A 112 14.91 21.26 -11.74
N GLU A 113 14.14 20.90 -12.76
CA GLU A 113 13.22 21.84 -13.41
C GLU A 113 12.10 22.21 -12.44
N THR A 114 11.84 23.50 -12.31
CA THR A 114 10.78 24.05 -11.43
C THR A 114 9.50 24.38 -12.19
N HIS A 115 9.52 24.29 -13.52
CA HIS A 115 8.41 24.63 -14.41
C HIS A 115 8.21 23.56 -15.49
N GLY A 116 7.01 23.52 -16.06
CA GLY A 116 6.61 22.56 -17.07
C GLY A 116 5.81 21.38 -16.49
N GLU A 117 5.06 20.70 -17.35
CA GLU A 117 4.09 19.67 -16.94
C GLU A 117 4.72 18.46 -16.23
N CYS A 118 6.02 18.21 -16.46
CA CYS A 118 6.78 17.11 -15.87
C CYS A 118 7.76 17.55 -14.76
N ALA A 119 7.68 18.82 -14.33
CA ALA A 119 8.29 19.24 -13.07
C ALA A 119 7.44 18.71 -11.90
N PHE A 120 8.10 18.22 -10.85
CA PHE A 120 7.41 17.65 -9.71
C PHE A 120 8.11 17.85 -8.37
N LYS A 121 7.32 17.84 -7.30
CA LYS A 121 7.77 17.74 -5.91
C LYS A 121 7.02 16.62 -5.21
N ILE A 122 7.75 15.66 -4.66
CA ILE A 122 7.19 14.51 -3.95
C ILE A 122 7.68 14.55 -2.51
N ARG A 123 6.75 14.59 -1.56
CA ARG A 123 7.02 14.78 -0.13
C ARG A 123 6.30 13.73 0.70
N GLY A 124 6.97 13.22 1.74
CA GLY A 124 6.41 12.27 2.70
C GLY A 124 6.26 12.92 4.07
N LYS A 125 5.08 12.83 4.68
CA LYS A 125 4.85 13.26 6.06
C LYS A 125 4.92 12.05 6.98
N ASN A 126 5.74 12.12 8.01
CA ASN A 126 5.79 11.09 9.05
C ASN A 126 5.02 11.52 10.30
N GLU A 127 4.62 10.55 11.11
CA GLU A 127 3.97 10.77 12.41
C GLU A 127 4.33 9.68 13.42
N HIS A 128 4.25 9.99 14.71
CA HIS A 128 4.27 8.98 15.76
C HIS A 128 2.88 8.35 15.90
N ARG A 129 2.82 7.05 16.18
CA ARG A 129 1.56 6.30 16.31
C ARG A 129 1.52 5.49 17.60
N HIS A 130 0.31 5.14 18.03
CA HIS A 130 0.07 4.21 19.15
C HIS A 130 0.76 4.62 20.46
N GLY A 131 0.99 5.91 20.69
CA GLY A 131 1.71 6.43 21.85
C GLY A 131 3.22 6.14 21.87
N ASN A 132 3.77 5.51 20.83
CA ASN A 132 5.21 5.25 20.71
C ASN A 132 5.92 6.43 20.03
N LEU A 133 6.70 7.19 20.81
CA LEU A 133 7.49 8.32 20.32
C LEU A 133 8.91 7.91 19.86
N ARG A 134 9.29 6.63 20.00
CA ARG A 134 10.62 6.13 19.62
C ARG A 134 10.76 5.92 18.12
N VAL A 135 9.64 5.68 17.43
CA VAL A 135 9.57 5.36 16.00
C VAL A 135 8.51 6.22 15.32
N SER A 136 8.56 6.38 14.01
CA SER A 136 7.55 7.11 13.26
C SER A 136 7.04 6.30 12.08
N TYR A 137 6.00 6.75 11.40
CA TYR A 137 5.43 6.04 10.26
C TYR A 137 5.03 7.03 9.19
N LEU A 138 5.15 6.62 7.93
CA LEU A 138 4.66 7.41 6.81
C LEU A 138 3.14 7.58 6.92
N ARG A 139 2.68 8.81 7.05
CA ARG A 139 1.25 9.15 7.14
C ARG A 139 0.64 9.36 5.76
N TYR A 140 1.30 10.16 4.92
CA TYR A 140 0.82 10.44 3.57
C TYR A 140 1.98 10.87 2.67
N ILE A 141 1.77 10.70 1.36
CA ILE A 141 2.65 11.23 0.31
C ILE A 141 1.90 12.33 -0.44
N THR A 142 2.55 13.46 -0.66
CA THR A 142 2.04 14.55 -1.50
C THR A 142 2.87 14.63 -2.78
N VAL A 143 2.18 14.74 -3.91
CA VAL A 143 2.73 14.89 -5.26
C VAL A 143 2.22 16.21 -5.82
N GLU A 144 3.12 17.16 -6.03
CA GLU A 144 2.85 18.40 -6.75
C GLU A 144 3.41 18.23 -8.17
N MET A 145 2.55 18.20 -9.18
CA MET A 145 2.91 18.02 -10.60
C MET A 145 1.77 18.54 -11.48
N ALA A 146 2.10 19.10 -12.66
CA ALA A 146 1.11 19.61 -13.62
C ALA A 146 0.04 20.51 -12.98
N ASP A 147 0.45 21.47 -12.14
CA ASP A 147 -0.41 22.41 -11.42
C ASP A 147 -1.48 21.77 -10.53
N LYS A 148 -1.21 20.55 -10.05
CA LYS A 148 -2.09 19.79 -9.15
C LYS A 148 -1.34 19.38 -7.90
N LYS A 149 -2.03 19.47 -6.75
CA LYS A 149 -1.55 18.91 -5.49
C LYS A 149 -2.35 17.67 -5.14
N ILE A 150 -1.71 16.52 -5.25
CA ILE A 150 -2.34 15.22 -5.02
C ILE A 150 -1.77 14.61 -3.75
N THR A 151 -2.62 14.13 -2.84
CA THR A 151 -2.20 13.49 -1.59
C THR A 151 -2.74 12.06 -1.53
N LEU A 152 -1.82 11.09 -1.48
CA LEU A 152 -2.11 9.69 -1.14
C LEU A 152 -2.04 9.56 0.38
N HIS A 153 -3.17 9.34 1.03
CA HIS A 153 -3.32 9.37 2.49
C HIS A 153 -3.66 7.99 3.06
N GLN A 154 -3.53 7.86 4.39
CA GLN A 154 -3.89 6.66 5.13
C GLN A 154 -5.28 6.12 4.77
N PHE A 155 -5.39 4.79 4.85
CA PHE A 155 -6.56 3.99 4.48
C PHE A 155 -6.90 4.05 2.98
N GLY A 156 -5.91 4.39 2.13
CA GLY A 156 -6.07 4.45 0.68
C GLY A 156 -6.89 5.65 0.18
N ARG A 157 -7.03 6.70 0.99
CA ARG A 157 -7.77 7.92 0.61
C ARG A 157 -6.91 8.80 -0.29
N VAL A 158 -7.53 9.44 -1.28
CA VAL A 158 -6.84 10.35 -2.20
C VAL A 158 -7.49 11.73 -2.16
N PHE A 159 -6.67 12.77 -2.10
CA PHE A 159 -7.12 14.16 -2.19
C PHE A 159 -6.46 14.85 -3.39
N ILE A 160 -7.25 15.60 -4.17
CA ILE A 160 -6.79 16.45 -5.28
C ILE A 160 -7.15 17.88 -4.91
N ASP A 161 -6.15 18.74 -4.78
CA ASP A 161 -6.28 20.14 -4.35
C ASP A 161 -7.07 20.29 -3.04
N GLY A 162 -6.91 19.32 -2.13
CA GLY A 162 -7.58 19.28 -0.83
C GLY A 162 -8.98 18.66 -0.83
N VAL A 163 -9.53 18.31 -1.99
CA VAL A 163 -10.84 17.66 -2.13
C VAL A 163 -10.64 16.16 -2.27
N ILE A 164 -11.36 15.34 -1.49
CA ILE A 164 -11.26 13.88 -1.58
C ILE A 164 -11.82 13.40 -2.93
N ALA A 165 -11.14 12.43 -3.55
CA ALA A 165 -11.48 11.86 -4.84
C ALA A 165 -11.79 10.36 -4.73
N SER A 166 -12.81 9.92 -5.46
CA SER A 166 -13.08 8.49 -5.66
C SER A 166 -12.14 7.91 -6.72
N LEU A 167 -11.69 6.67 -6.52
CA LEU A 167 -10.81 5.98 -7.46
C LEU A 167 -11.59 4.95 -8.30
N PRO A 168 -11.18 4.74 -9.58
CA PRO A 168 -10.06 5.37 -10.26
C PRO A 168 -10.37 6.81 -10.72
N VAL A 169 -9.34 7.65 -10.81
CA VAL A 169 -9.47 9.02 -11.33
C VAL A 169 -8.32 9.35 -12.28
N GLU A 170 -8.61 10.15 -13.30
CA GLU A 170 -7.61 10.70 -14.22
C GLU A 170 -7.56 12.22 -14.06
N VAL A 171 -6.36 12.75 -13.85
CA VAL A 171 -6.09 14.18 -13.67
C VAL A 171 -5.26 14.66 -14.86
N ASN A 172 -5.70 15.78 -15.47
CA ASN A 172 -5.03 16.43 -16.60
C ASN A 172 -4.72 15.49 -17.79
N LYS A 173 -5.54 14.44 -18.00
CA LYS A 173 -5.41 13.46 -19.10
C LYS A 173 -4.08 12.68 -19.14
N ASP A 174 -3.38 12.59 -18.02
CA ASP A 174 -2.11 11.85 -17.92
C ASP A 174 -1.96 11.14 -16.58
N ILE A 175 -2.23 11.82 -15.47
CA ILE A 175 -2.04 11.26 -14.13
C ILE A 175 -3.22 10.33 -13.82
N GLN A 176 -2.96 9.04 -13.81
CA GLN A 176 -3.93 8.01 -13.45
C GLN A 176 -3.72 7.59 -12.00
N ILE A 177 -4.80 7.55 -11.22
CA ILE A 177 -4.75 7.15 -9.81
C ILE A 177 -5.76 6.02 -9.59
N PHE A 178 -5.32 4.89 -9.05
CA PHE A 178 -6.14 3.69 -8.90
C PHE A 178 -5.65 2.76 -7.77
N HIS A 179 -6.52 1.84 -7.34
CA HIS A 179 -6.14 0.77 -6.42
C HIS A 179 -5.44 -0.37 -7.17
N SER A 180 -4.33 -0.86 -6.61
CA SER A 180 -3.46 -1.88 -7.18
C SER A 180 -3.03 -2.84 -6.06
N GLY A 181 -3.74 -3.95 -5.89
CA GLY A 181 -3.56 -4.85 -4.73
C GLY A 181 -3.83 -4.13 -3.40
N THR A 182 -2.84 -4.06 -2.53
CA THR A 182 -2.89 -3.26 -1.28
C THR A 182 -2.47 -1.80 -1.43
N MET A 183 -2.06 -1.38 -2.64
CA MET A 183 -1.52 -0.04 -2.90
C MET A 183 -2.57 0.88 -3.54
N VAL A 184 -2.39 2.18 -3.34
CA VAL A 184 -2.87 3.20 -4.26
C VAL A 184 -1.69 3.63 -5.12
N ASP A 185 -1.84 3.48 -6.43
CA ASP A 185 -0.84 3.86 -7.42
C ASP A 185 -1.26 5.15 -8.12
N LEU A 186 -0.33 6.11 -8.19
CA LEU A 186 -0.39 7.29 -9.06
C LEU A 186 0.63 7.09 -10.17
N VAL A 187 0.20 7.15 -11.42
CA VAL A 187 1.05 6.91 -12.60
C VAL A 187 0.90 8.07 -13.58
N SER A 188 1.98 8.78 -13.87
CA SER A 188 2.13 9.65 -15.04
C SER A 188 2.99 8.91 -16.06
N LYS A 189 2.38 8.45 -17.15
CA LYS A 189 3.11 7.76 -18.23
C LYS A 189 3.93 8.75 -19.05
N LYS A 190 3.37 9.94 -19.31
CA LYS A 190 4.04 11.00 -20.05
C LYS A 190 5.32 11.47 -19.36
N CYS A 191 5.27 11.67 -18.06
CA CYS A 191 6.43 12.13 -17.30
C CYS A 191 7.25 10.98 -16.71
N GLY A 192 6.83 9.73 -16.84
CA GLY A 192 7.57 8.59 -16.29
C GLY A 192 7.74 8.67 -14.78
N VAL A 193 6.68 9.01 -14.06
CA VAL A 193 6.65 9.10 -12.59
C VAL A 193 5.57 8.18 -12.04
N VAL A 194 5.95 7.35 -11.07
CA VAL A 194 5.03 6.48 -10.33
C VAL A 194 5.21 6.70 -8.84
N VAL A 195 4.10 6.88 -8.13
CA VAL A 195 4.07 7.00 -6.67
C VAL A 195 3.04 6.02 -6.12
N SER A 196 3.48 5.15 -5.24
CA SER A 196 2.63 4.13 -4.63
C SER A 196 2.61 4.30 -3.12
N PHE A 197 1.44 4.20 -2.49
CA PHE A 197 1.32 4.19 -1.04
C PHE A 197 0.30 3.16 -0.58
N ASP A 198 0.65 2.38 0.44
CA ASP A 198 -0.21 1.31 0.96
C ASP A 198 -1.31 1.80 1.92
N GLY A 199 -1.35 3.11 2.19
CA GLY A 199 -2.29 3.70 3.13
C GLY A 199 -1.94 3.44 4.60
N ASN A 200 -0.75 2.92 4.91
CA ASN A 200 -0.31 2.64 6.27
C ASN A 200 1.13 3.08 6.53
N SER A 201 2.14 2.45 5.92
CA SER A 201 3.55 2.66 6.26
C SER A 201 4.50 2.53 5.06
N ASN A 202 4.16 1.70 4.07
CA ASN A 202 5.01 1.45 2.91
C ASN A 202 4.67 2.38 1.75
N GLY A 203 5.68 3.05 1.20
CA GLY A 203 5.57 3.93 0.05
C GLY A 203 6.74 3.78 -0.92
N TYR A 204 6.47 3.98 -2.21
CA TYR A 204 7.47 3.86 -3.27
C TYR A 204 7.38 5.05 -4.23
N VAL A 205 8.53 5.54 -4.67
CA VAL A 205 8.61 6.54 -5.74
C VAL A 205 9.52 5.99 -6.82
N MET A 206 9.05 6.02 -8.06
CA MET A 206 9.81 5.55 -9.21
C MET A 206 9.79 6.62 -10.29
N VAL A 207 10.97 6.89 -10.84
CA VAL A 207 11.17 7.91 -11.88
C VAL A 207 11.92 7.31 -13.05
N SER A 208 11.59 7.73 -14.28
CA SER A 208 12.32 7.33 -15.48
C SER A 208 13.82 7.68 -15.35
N LYS A 209 14.67 6.86 -15.96
CA LYS A 209 16.12 7.12 -16.11
C LYS A 209 16.42 8.50 -16.72
N ASP A 210 15.47 9.11 -17.42
CA ASP A 210 15.60 10.44 -18.01
C ASP A 210 15.77 11.55 -16.95
N TYR A 211 15.41 11.26 -15.69
CA TYR A 211 15.66 12.11 -14.54
C TYR A 211 17.03 11.90 -13.89
N ARG A 212 17.89 11.00 -14.41
CA ARG A 212 19.24 10.80 -13.90
C ARG A 212 20.02 12.12 -13.95
N GLY A 213 20.54 12.56 -12.80
CA GLY A 213 21.21 13.86 -12.65
C GLY A 213 20.29 15.08 -12.71
N LYS A 214 18.97 14.88 -12.80
CA LYS A 214 17.93 15.93 -12.84
C LYS A 214 16.97 15.85 -11.65
N ILE A 215 17.32 15.09 -10.62
CA ILE A 215 16.68 15.13 -9.31
C ILE A 215 17.50 16.07 -8.42
N THR A 216 16.83 17.04 -7.81
CA THR A 216 17.41 17.98 -6.86
C THR A 216 16.89 17.72 -5.44
N LYS A 217 17.45 18.45 -4.49
CA LYS A 217 17.11 18.40 -3.07
C LYS A 217 16.83 19.80 -2.56
N GLN A 218 15.79 19.97 -1.74
CA GLN A 218 15.48 21.18 -0.98
C GLN A 218 15.25 20.80 0.47
N GLY A 219 15.73 21.60 1.42
CA GLY A 219 15.58 21.39 2.87
C GLY A 219 16.90 21.34 3.62
N VAL A 220 16.87 20.84 4.87
CA VAL A 220 18.05 20.70 5.75
C VAL A 220 18.45 19.24 5.90
N ASP A 221 19.75 18.94 5.78
CA ASP A 221 20.26 17.57 5.95
C ASP A 221 20.23 17.08 7.39
N VAL A 222 19.34 16.13 7.65
CA VAL A 222 19.16 15.50 8.97
C VAL A 222 19.57 14.02 8.97
N SER A 223 20.27 13.55 7.93
CA SER A 223 20.75 12.16 7.85
C SER A 223 22.05 11.92 8.61
N GLY A 224 22.83 12.96 8.87
CA GLY A 224 24.13 12.86 9.57
C GLY A 224 25.19 12.04 8.82
N LYS A 225 24.95 11.67 7.55
CA LYS A 225 25.89 10.91 6.72
C LYS A 225 26.66 11.85 5.79
N PRO A 226 27.99 11.71 5.65
CA PRO A 226 28.83 12.59 4.81
C PRO A 226 28.60 12.42 3.30
N ASP A 227 27.62 11.61 2.88
CA ASP A 227 27.47 11.25 1.47
C ASP A 227 26.57 12.22 0.69
N LYS A 228 27.09 12.65 -0.45
CA LYS A 228 26.54 13.64 -1.38
C LYS A 228 25.36 13.12 -2.21
N PHE A 229 25.04 11.83 -2.12
CA PHE A 229 24.05 11.13 -2.96
C PHE A 229 22.70 10.82 -2.28
N ASN A 230 22.47 11.30 -1.06
CA ASN A 230 21.19 11.08 -0.38
C ASN A 230 20.10 12.02 -0.92
N LEU A 231 19.63 11.82 -2.16
CA LEU A 231 18.63 12.68 -2.80
C LEU A 231 17.19 12.45 -2.30
N ILE A 232 16.99 11.63 -1.25
CA ILE A 232 15.69 11.08 -0.86
C ILE A 232 15.59 10.90 0.65
N GLY A 233 14.44 11.26 1.22
CA GLY A 233 14.06 10.97 2.61
C GLY A 233 14.51 12.05 3.58
N ASN A 234 14.81 11.67 4.82
CA ASN A 234 15.33 12.58 5.86
C ASN A 234 16.69 13.20 5.57
N SER A 235 17.26 13.00 4.39
CA SER A 235 18.36 13.89 4.04
C SER A 235 17.89 15.31 3.82
N TYR A 236 16.58 15.61 3.76
CA TYR A 236 16.11 16.99 3.67
C TYR A 236 14.75 17.20 4.38
N SER A 237 14.77 17.77 5.60
CA SER A 237 13.56 18.25 6.25
C SER A 237 13.06 19.53 5.59
N ILE A 238 11.74 19.65 5.45
CA ILE A 238 11.08 20.84 4.91
C ILE A 238 10.34 21.55 6.04
N GLU A 239 10.62 22.84 6.23
CA GLU A 239 9.78 23.67 7.11
C GLU A 239 8.37 23.75 6.54
N SER A 240 7.41 23.30 7.33
CA SER A 240 5.99 23.31 6.96
C SER A 240 5.25 24.27 7.88
N THR A 241 4.62 25.28 7.29
CA THR A 241 3.72 26.19 8.02
C THR A 241 2.47 25.49 8.56
N LEU A 242 2.14 24.30 8.01
CA LEU A 242 1.03 23.45 8.47
C LEU A 242 1.37 22.62 9.70
N ASP A 243 2.65 22.44 10.00
CA ASP A 243 3.11 21.60 11.11
C ASP A 243 3.09 22.35 12.46
N GLY A 244 2.87 23.67 12.46
CA GLY A 244 2.98 24.50 13.67
C GLY A 244 4.44 24.55 14.15
N ALA A 245 4.91 25.75 14.52
CA ALA A 245 6.33 26.02 14.80
C ALA A 245 6.97 25.18 15.93
N HIS A 246 6.20 24.35 16.65
CA HIS A 246 6.67 23.53 17.78
C HIS A 246 6.40 22.01 17.66
N ALA A 247 5.78 21.49 16.59
CA ALA A 247 5.36 20.08 16.54
C ALA A 247 6.31 19.13 15.77
N CYS A 248 7.18 19.67 14.91
CA CYS A 248 8.16 18.88 14.16
C CYS A 248 9.48 18.76 14.93
N LYS A 249 9.88 17.54 15.28
CA LYS A 249 11.21 17.24 15.83
C LYS A 249 12.04 16.52 14.78
N PRO A 250 13.13 17.13 14.30
CA PRO A 250 14.10 16.43 13.45
C PRO A 250 14.55 15.13 14.12
N ALA A 251 14.75 14.08 13.32
CA ALA A 251 15.11 12.77 13.83
C ALA A 251 16.45 12.82 14.58
N GLN A 252 16.55 12.10 15.70
CA GLN A 252 17.84 11.83 16.34
C GLN A 252 18.54 10.65 15.64
N PRO A 253 19.88 10.61 15.63
CA PRO A 253 20.63 9.45 15.16
C PRO A 253 20.18 8.17 15.87
N LEU A 254 20.18 7.05 15.15
CA LEU A 254 19.95 5.75 15.76
C LEU A 254 20.91 5.51 16.93
N PRO A 255 20.43 5.10 18.11
CA PRO A 255 21.28 4.61 19.18
C PRO A 255 22.19 3.47 18.70
N GLN A 256 23.47 3.48 19.10
CA GLN A 256 24.44 2.43 18.72
C GLN A 256 24.02 1.02 19.15
N ASN A 257 23.29 0.88 20.27
CA ASN A 257 22.81 -0.39 20.80
C ASN A 257 21.27 -0.41 20.80
N PHE A 258 20.68 -0.52 19.61
CA PHE A 258 19.22 -0.54 19.47
C PHE A 258 18.59 -1.85 19.97
N CYS A 259 19.33 -2.96 19.84
CA CYS A 259 18.97 -4.29 20.32
C CYS A 259 19.97 -4.75 21.38
N THR A 260 19.50 -5.48 22.39
CA THR A 260 20.37 -6.31 23.23
C THR A 260 20.63 -7.65 22.53
N ASN A 261 21.72 -8.33 22.90
CA ASN A 261 22.02 -9.67 22.37
C ASN A 261 20.86 -10.66 22.62
N ASP A 262 20.21 -10.57 23.79
CA ASP A 262 19.08 -11.45 24.14
C ASP A 262 17.86 -11.19 23.24
N GLN A 263 17.57 -9.92 22.94
CA GLN A 263 16.52 -9.54 21.99
C GLN A 263 16.83 -10.04 20.58
N GLU A 264 18.09 -9.93 20.15
CA GLU A 264 18.48 -10.38 18.81
C GLU A 264 18.31 -11.90 18.66
N GLU A 265 18.79 -12.69 19.62
CA GLU A 265 18.65 -14.16 19.60
C GLU A 265 17.19 -14.62 19.68
N LYS A 266 16.38 -14.02 20.54
CA LYS A 266 15.02 -14.51 20.83
C LYS A 266 13.93 -13.90 19.96
N LEU A 267 14.09 -12.64 19.55
CA LEU A 267 13.03 -11.86 18.89
C LEU A 267 13.34 -11.55 17.43
N VAL A 268 14.61 -11.59 16.99
CA VAL A 268 15.00 -11.17 15.63
C VAL A 268 15.38 -12.38 14.77
N LYS A 269 16.37 -13.17 15.20
CA LYS A 269 16.95 -14.29 14.42
C LYS A 269 16.00 -15.44 14.06
N PRO A 270 14.97 -15.80 14.86
CA PRO A 270 14.10 -16.92 14.51
C PRO A 270 13.42 -16.74 13.14
N THR A 271 13.23 -17.84 12.40
CA THR A 271 12.58 -17.83 11.08
C THR A 271 11.07 -17.56 11.14
N THR A 272 10.48 -17.48 12.33
CA THR A 272 9.13 -16.95 12.55
C THR A 272 9.11 -15.43 12.79
N GLN A 273 10.29 -14.80 12.88
CA GLN A 273 10.52 -13.37 13.06
C GLN A 273 11.36 -12.85 11.87
N CYS A 274 12.24 -11.86 12.06
CA CYS A 274 13.02 -11.27 10.97
C CYS A 274 13.88 -12.29 10.19
N GLY A 275 14.31 -13.38 10.83
CA GLY A 275 15.05 -14.46 10.17
C GLY A 275 14.35 -15.05 8.94
N ALA A 276 13.02 -14.95 8.85
CA ALA A 276 12.24 -15.37 7.68
C ALA A 276 12.69 -14.68 6.37
N LEU A 277 13.20 -13.45 6.47
CA LEU A 277 13.65 -12.65 5.33
C LEU A 277 14.92 -13.21 4.69
N LEU A 278 15.71 -13.99 5.44
CA LEU A 278 16.98 -14.57 4.98
C LEU A 278 16.89 -16.10 4.79
N ASP A 279 15.73 -16.70 5.10
CA ASP A 279 15.55 -18.14 5.09
C ASP A 279 15.45 -18.68 3.65
N ALA A 280 16.49 -19.39 3.21
CA ALA A 280 16.57 -20.03 1.91
C ALA A 280 15.55 -21.17 1.71
N ALA A 281 14.98 -21.72 2.80
CA ALA A 281 13.89 -22.69 2.78
C ALA A 281 12.52 -22.03 3.05
N GLY A 282 12.51 -20.73 3.30
CA GLY A 282 11.33 -19.96 3.68
C GLY A 282 10.44 -19.55 2.50
N PRO A 283 9.33 -18.84 2.79
CA PRO A 283 8.35 -18.43 1.78
C PRO A 283 8.90 -17.41 0.78
N PHE A 284 10.02 -16.74 1.08
CA PHE A 284 10.66 -15.74 0.23
C PHE A 284 11.85 -16.29 -0.57
N SER A 285 12.15 -17.58 -0.47
CA SER A 285 13.32 -18.24 -1.08
C SER A 285 13.51 -17.93 -2.58
N ALA A 286 12.43 -17.88 -3.35
CA ALA A 286 12.46 -17.58 -4.78
C ALA A 286 12.94 -16.16 -5.13
N CYS A 287 12.95 -15.24 -4.16
CA CYS A 287 13.17 -13.82 -4.35
C CYS A 287 14.47 -13.29 -3.71
N LEU A 288 15.12 -14.10 -2.85
CA LEU A 288 16.33 -13.69 -2.11
C LEU A 288 17.46 -13.20 -3.03
N ASP A 289 17.56 -13.71 -4.26
CA ASP A 289 18.59 -13.28 -5.23
C ASP A 289 18.19 -12.06 -6.07
N LYS A 290 16.97 -11.54 -5.92
CA LYS A 290 16.42 -10.39 -6.69
C LYS A 290 16.23 -9.12 -5.87
N VAL A 291 16.20 -9.26 -4.55
CA VAL A 291 15.93 -8.20 -3.58
C VAL A 291 17.06 -8.19 -2.55
N ASN A 292 17.37 -7.02 -2.01
CA ASN A 292 18.35 -6.91 -0.93
C ASN A 292 17.70 -7.30 0.41
N ALA A 293 17.62 -8.60 0.65
CA ALA A 293 16.97 -9.17 1.83
C ALA A 293 17.68 -8.75 3.14
N GLU A 294 19.01 -8.60 3.10
CA GLU A 294 19.82 -8.13 4.23
C GLU A 294 19.42 -6.73 4.69
N GLN A 295 19.13 -5.81 3.76
CA GLN A 295 18.63 -4.47 4.13
C GLN A 295 17.27 -4.54 4.83
N LEU A 296 16.36 -5.39 4.34
CA LEU A 296 15.05 -5.59 4.98
C LEU A 296 15.17 -6.29 6.34
N TYR A 297 16.14 -7.20 6.49
CA TYR A 297 16.43 -7.86 7.76
C TYR A 297 16.94 -6.87 8.82
N GLU A 298 17.89 -5.99 8.46
CA GLU A 298 18.39 -4.97 9.38
C GLU A 298 17.30 -3.96 9.78
N SER A 299 16.45 -3.59 8.84
CA SER A 299 15.23 -2.83 9.10
C SER A 299 14.32 -3.56 10.10
N CYS A 300 13.95 -4.81 9.82
CA CYS A 300 13.11 -5.60 10.73
C CYS A 300 13.69 -5.73 12.14
N LYS A 301 15.02 -5.92 12.26
CA LYS A 301 15.73 -5.97 13.54
C LYS A 301 15.49 -4.71 14.36
N ILE A 302 15.59 -3.54 13.73
CA ILE A 302 15.33 -2.26 14.37
C ILE A 302 13.88 -2.23 14.89
N ASP A 303 12.89 -2.47 14.05
CA ASP A 303 11.46 -2.35 14.42
C ASP A 303 11.09 -3.32 15.54
N ILE A 304 11.61 -4.55 15.49
CA ILE A 304 11.40 -5.54 16.54
C ILE A 304 11.96 -5.06 17.87
N CYS A 305 13.19 -4.53 17.90
CA CYS A 305 13.80 -4.07 19.14
C CYS A 305 13.14 -2.79 19.68
N ALA A 306 12.66 -1.90 18.81
CA ALA A 306 11.86 -0.74 19.21
C ALA A 306 10.58 -1.14 19.96
N ASN A 307 10.03 -2.32 19.61
CA ASN A 307 8.74 -2.82 20.07
C ASN A 307 8.85 -4.05 20.99
N ALA A 308 10.06 -4.39 21.48
CA ALA A 308 10.36 -5.63 22.21
C ALA A 308 9.43 -5.97 23.38
N ASN A 309 8.81 -4.97 24.00
CA ASN A 309 7.94 -5.12 25.17
C ASN A 309 6.45 -5.20 24.83
N ASN A 310 6.08 -5.26 23.54
CA ASN A 310 4.68 -5.32 23.10
C ASN A 310 4.51 -6.34 21.97
N ALA A 311 3.92 -7.50 22.27
CA ALA A 311 3.74 -8.61 21.34
C ALA A 311 2.90 -8.28 20.10
N GLU A 312 1.88 -7.42 20.24
CA GLU A 312 1.08 -6.96 19.10
C GLU A 312 1.90 -6.05 18.19
N ALA A 313 2.66 -5.12 18.78
CA ALA A 313 3.54 -4.23 18.05
C ALA A 313 4.69 -4.99 17.35
N LEU A 314 5.26 -6.01 17.99
CA LEU A 314 6.22 -6.93 17.37
C LEU A 314 5.64 -7.63 16.14
N THR A 315 4.41 -8.13 16.27
CA THR A 315 3.72 -8.80 15.17
C THR A 315 3.47 -7.85 14.01
N ARG A 316 2.96 -6.65 14.30
CA ARG A 316 2.77 -5.61 13.29
C ARG A 316 4.07 -5.23 12.59
N ALA A 317 5.14 -4.96 13.35
CA ALA A 317 6.46 -4.62 12.82
C ALA A 317 6.99 -5.66 11.81
N ARG A 318 7.10 -6.95 12.21
CA ARG A 318 7.58 -7.98 11.26
C ARG A 318 6.69 -8.12 10.04
N CYS A 319 5.36 -8.05 10.20
CA CYS A 319 4.43 -8.21 9.09
C CYS A 319 4.51 -7.04 8.09
N GLU A 320 4.82 -5.82 8.54
CA GLU A 320 5.05 -4.67 7.66
C GLU A 320 6.31 -4.85 6.80
N LEU A 321 7.38 -5.44 7.36
CA LEU A 321 8.61 -5.74 6.61
C LEU A 321 8.48 -6.96 5.69
N PHE A 322 7.76 -8.00 6.11
CA PHE A 322 7.45 -9.13 5.23
C PHE A 322 6.58 -8.70 4.04
N LYS A 323 5.65 -7.77 4.27
CA LYS A 323 4.88 -7.14 3.19
C LYS A 323 5.79 -6.38 2.23
N ALA A 324 6.73 -5.59 2.75
CA ALA A 324 7.71 -4.90 1.90
C ALA A 324 8.57 -5.88 1.07
N MET A 325 8.94 -7.04 1.64
CA MET A 325 9.61 -8.10 0.90
C MET A 325 8.72 -8.61 -0.24
N GLU A 326 7.47 -8.98 0.02
CA GLU A 326 6.55 -9.45 -1.03
C GLU A 326 6.31 -8.39 -2.12
N GLU A 327 6.11 -7.13 -1.75
CA GLU A 327 5.92 -6.01 -2.69
C GLU A 327 7.15 -5.88 -3.62
N GLN A 328 8.37 -5.95 -3.06
CA GLN A 328 9.60 -5.90 -3.85
C GLN A 328 9.77 -7.14 -4.73
N CYS A 329 9.40 -8.33 -4.26
CA CYS A 329 9.40 -9.55 -5.06
C CYS A 329 8.43 -9.46 -6.23
N SER A 330 7.21 -8.99 -5.98
CA SER A 330 6.18 -8.83 -6.98
C SER A 330 6.60 -7.85 -8.08
N MET A 331 7.28 -6.75 -7.72
CA MET A 331 7.89 -5.85 -8.68
C MET A 331 9.00 -6.48 -9.54
N LYS A 332 9.64 -7.56 -9.07
CA LYS A 332 10.59 -8.37 -9.85
C LYS A 332 9.91 -9.48 -10.65
N GLY A 333 8.58 -9.51 -10.69
CA GLY A 333 7.77 -10.51 -11.37
C GLY A 333 7.56 -11.80 -10.56
N ILE A 334 7.91 -11.78 -9.27
CA ILE A 334 7.77 -12.92 -8.36
C ILE A 334 6.62 -12.61 -7.40
N SER A 335 5.39 -12.89 -7.80
CA SER A 335 4.18 -12.62 -7.02
C SER A 335 3.46 -13.89 -6.56
N GLY A 336 2.57 -13.73 -5.57
CA GLY A 336 1.74 -14.81 -5.04
C GLY A 336 2.42 -15.76 -4.08
N LEU A 337 3.46 -15.28 -3.39
CA LEU A 337 4.12 -16.01 -2.31
C LEU A 337 3.15 -16.21 -1.14
N GLN A 338 3.02 -17.44 -0.62
CA GLN A 338 2.09 -17.77 0.47
C GLN A 338 2.68 -17.43 1.85
N TRP A 339 3.28 -16.25 1.98
CA TRP A 339 4.02 -15.85 3.19
C TRP A 339 3.12 -15.52 4.37
N ARG A 340 1.91 -14.99 4.13
CA ARG A 340 0.99 -14.55 5.21
C ARG A 340 0.55 -15.70 6.11
N ALA A 341 0.19 -16.82 5.50
CA ALA A 341 -0.19 -18.03 6.24
C ALA A 341 1.04 -18.66 6.92
N ALA A 342 2.18 -18.73 6.22
CA ALA A 342 3.41 -19.32 6.74
C ALA A 342 3.99 -18.56 7.94
N LEU A 343 3.90 -17.24 7.95
CA LEU A 343 4.52 -16.36 8.95
C LEU A 343 3.51 -15.72 9.92
N ASN A 344 2.26 -16.18 9.91
CA ASN A 344 1.17 -15.69 10.76
C ASN A 344 0.97 -14.17 10.69
N CYS A 345 0.84 -13.66 9.45
CA CYS A 345 0.61 -12.25 9.13
C CYS A 345 -0.67 -12.07 8.29
N PRO A 346 -1.85 -12.43 8.83
CA PRO A 346 -3.10 -12.44 8.07
C PRO A 346 -3.47 -11.02 7.62
N LEU A 347 -3.87 -10.88 6.36
CA LEU A 347 -4.48 -9.65 5.86
C LEU A 347 -5.97 -9.64 6.22
N GLN A 348 -6.38 -8.67 7.01
CA GLN A 348 -7.77 -8.52 7.41
C GLN A 348 -8.59 -7.91 6.27
N CYS A 349 -9.42 -8.74 5.63
CA CYS A 349 -10.32 -8.29 4.58
C CYS A 349 -11.70 -7.93 5.12
N GLY A 350 -12.25 -6.82 4.63
CA GLY A 350 -13.58 -6.34 5.03
C GLY A 350 -14.74 -7.27 4.65
N LYS A 351 -15.96 -6.87 5.01
CA LYS A 351 -17.19 -7.61 4.69
C LYS A 351 -17.28 -7.93 3.19
N ASN A 352 -17.66 -9.17 2.87
CA ASN A 352 -17.78 -9.70 1.51
C ASN A 352 -16.48 -9.71 0.67
N LYS A 353 -15.32 -9.56 1.32
CA LYS A 353 -14.01 -9.73 0.69
C LYS A 353 -13.31 -11.00 1.15
N VAL A 354 -12.35 -11.45 0.38
CA VAL A 354 -11.45 -12.56 0.70
C VAL A 354 -10.02 -12.18 0.32
N TYR A 355 -9.04 -12.68 1.07
CA TYR A 355 -7.64 -12.50 0.72
C TYR A 355 -7.30 -13.29 -0.54
N SER A 356 -6.52 -12.67 -1.42
CA SER A 356 -5.94 -13.30 -2.61
C SER A 356 -4.48 -12.91 -2.71
N ALA A 357 -3.61 -13.92 -2.86
CA ALA A 357 -2.18 -13.70 -3.08
C ALA A 357 -1.87 -13.25 -4.52
N LYS A 358 -2.81 -13.45 -5.45
CA LYS A 358 -2.71 -13.02 -6.85
C LYS A 358 -4.05 -12.44 -7.26
N MET A 359 -4.32 -11.22 -6.82
CA MET A 359 -5.54 -10.53 -7.17
C MET A 359 -5.58 -10.28 -8.69
N ASP A 360 -6.77 -10.38 -9.26
CA ASP A 360 -7.02 -9.91 -10.62
C ASP A 360 -6.71 -8.39 -10.66
N PRO A 361 -5.76 -7.93 -11.49
CA PRO A 361 -5.47 -6.51 -11.65
C PRO A 361 -6.67 -5.72 -12.21
N CYS A 362 -7.68 -6.41 -12.73
CA CYS A 362 -8.90 -5.86 -13.28
C CYS A 362 -10.14 -6.40 -12.53
N PRO A 363 -10.31 -6.10 -11.22
CA PRO A 363 -11.44 -6.61 -10.48
C PRO A 363 -12.75 -6.17 -11.13
N LYS A 364 -13.80 -7.00 -11.04
CA LYS A 364 -15.14 -6.59 -11.46
C LYS A 364 -15.59 -5.42 -10.59
N THR A 365 -15.86 -4.28 -11.20
CA THR A 365 -16.40 -3.07 -10.57
C THR A 365 -17.81 -2.80 -11.06
N CYS A 366 -18.59 -2.00 -10.31
CA CYS A 366 -19.90 -1.58 -10.79
C CYS A 366 -19.82 -0.85 -12.14
N GLU A 367 -18.73 -0.13 -12.40
CA GLU A 367 -18.47 0.50 -13.70
C GLU A 367 -18.22 -0.55 -14.81
N ASN A 368 -17.21 -1.42 -14.66
CA ASN A 368 -16.85 -2.36 -15.73
C ASN A 368 -17.87 -3.49 -15.93
N HIS A 369 -18.72 -3.76 -14.93
CA HIS A 369 -19.84 -4.67 -15.07
C HIS A 369 -20.82 -4.22 -16.16
N PHE A 370 -20.95 -2.90 -16.38
CA PHE A 370 -21.81 -2.32 -17.41
C PHE A 370 -21.06 -1.85 -18.66
N PHE A 371 -19.83 -1.37 -18.53
CA PHE A 371 -19.07 -0.78 -19.66
C PHE A 371 -17.98 -1.68 -20.22
N GLY A 372 -17.78 -2.85 -19.61
CA GLY A 372 -16.65 -3.71 -19.92
C GLY A 372 -15.35 -3.19 -19.32
N THR A 373 -14.36 -4.06 -19.29
CA THR A 373 -13.04 -3.78 -18.72
C THR A 373 -12.14 -3.12 -19.77
N ARG A 374 -11.46 -2.03 -19.41
CA ARG A 374 -10.44 -1.43 -20.30
C ARG A 374 -9.28 -2.41 -20.47
N LYS A 375 -8.84 -2.64 -21.71
CA LYS A 375 -7.74 -3.59 -22.00
C LYS A 375 -6.44 -3.33 -21.20
N GLN A 376 -6.17 -2.06 -20.91
CA GLN A 376 -4.92 -1.59 -20.30
C GLN A 376 -4.70 -2.09 -18.86
N CYS A 377 -5.73 -2.56 -18.15
CA CYS A 377 -5.53 -3.08 -16.79
C CYS A 377 -4.95 -4.50 -16.80
N TYR A 378 -5.13 -5.28 -17.88
CA TYR A 378 -4.61 -6.65 -17.98
C TYR A 378 -3.09 -6.70 -18.13
N ASP A 379 -2.46 -5.56 -18.40
CA ASP A 379 -1.00 -5.41 -18.51
C ASP A 379 -0.34 -5.09 -17.14
N LEU A 380 -1.13 -4.95 -16.07
CA LEU A 380 -0.64 -4.77 -14.69
C LEU A 380 -0.29 -6.14 -14.07
N PRO A 381 0.80 -6.24 -13.28
CA PRO A 381 1.10 -7.47 -12.57
C PRO A 381 0.06 -7.74 -11.47
N SER A 382 -0.26 -9.01 -11.25
CA SER A 382 -1.05 -9.42 -10.09
C SER A 382 -0.30 -9.09 -8.80
N GLN A 383 -1.01 -8.47 -7.87
CA GLN A 383 -0.55 -8.14 -6.53
C GLN A 383 -1.41 -8.87 -5.50
N GLU A 384 -0.91 -9.07 -4.28
CA GLU A 384 -1.78 -9.55 -3.21
C GLU A 384 -2.76 -8.47 -2.73
N GLY A 385 -3.85 -8.90 -2.09
CA GLY A 385 -4.76 -8.01 -1.37
C GLY A 385 -6.11 -8.64 -1.10
N CYS A 386 -7.15 -7.81 -0.95
CA CYS A 386 -8.52 -8.25 -0.72
C CYS A 386 -9.40 -8.11 -1.97
N GLU A 387 -9.86 -9.24 -2.52
CA GLU A 387 -10.81 -9.29 -3.63
C GLU A 387 -12.26 -9.49 -3.14
N CYS A 388 -13.23 -9.12 -3.97
CA CYS A 388 -14.63 -9.43 -3.68
C CYS A 388 -14.88 -10.94 -3.77
N LYS A 389 -15.63 -11.48 -2.81
CA LYS A 389 -16.08 -12.89 -2.85
C LYS A 389 -16.89 -13.18 -4.12
N PRO A 390 -16.93 -14.44 -4.59
CA PRO A 390 -17.81 -14.83 -5.70
C PRO A 390 -19.25 -14.33 -5.50
N GLY A 391 -19.82 -13.71 -6.55
CA GLY A 391 -21.15 -13.11 -6.52
C GLY A 391 -21.21 -11.65 -6.05
N TYR A 392 -20.08 -11.05 -5.68
CA TYR A 392 -19.97 -9.63 -5.33
C TYR A 392 -19.09 -8.87 -6.35
N ILE A 393 -19.32 -7.56 -6.44
CA ILE A 393 -18.64 -6.62 -7.35
C ILE A 393 -18.15 -5.42 -6.52
N LEU A 394 -16.99 -4.86 -6.89
CA LEU A 394 -16.37 -3.73 -6.20
C LEU A 394 -17.09 -2.41 -6.55
N ASP A 395 -17.44 -1.65 -5.51
CA ASP A 395 -18.01 -0.31 -5.59
C ASP A 395 -17.33 0.59 -4.55
N GLY A 396 -16.53 1.57 -4.99
CA GLY A 396 -15.55 2.23 -4.13
C GLY A 396 -14.62 1.20 -3.46
N MET A 397 -14.65 1.11 -2.12
CA MET A 397 -13.96 0.04 -1.39
C MET A 397 -14.88 -1.03 -0.79
N LEU A 398 -16.12 -1.15 -1.27
CA LEU A 398 -17.07 -2.13 -0.76
C LEU A 398 -17.36 -3.21 -1.80
N CYS A 399 -17.69 -4.41 -1.32
CA CYS A 399 -18.14 -5.49 -2.19
C CYS A 399 -19.65 -5.64 -2.03
N VAL A 400 -20.37 -5.26 -3.07
CA VAL A 400 -21.83 -5.22 -3.13
C VAL A 400 -22.37 -6.26 -4.11
N LYS A 401 -23.66 -6.61 -4.01
CA LYS A 401 -24.29 -7.47 -5.02
C LYS A 401 -24.43 -6.69 -6.34
N PRO A 402 -24.35 -7.34 -7.51
CA PRO A 402 -24.52 -6.67 -8.81
C PRO A 402 -25.80 -5.83 -8.93
N SER A 403 -26.90 -6.27 -8.28
CA SER A 403 -28.17 -5.54 -8.25
C SER A 403 -28.12 -4.20 -7.50
N GLN A 404 -27.11 -4.01 -6.65
CA GLN A 404 -26.88 -2.80 -5.86
C GLN A 404 -26.00 -1.78 -6.59
N CYS A 405 -25.45 -2.12 -7.77
CA CYS A 405 -24.71 -1.17 -8.61
C CYS A 405 -25.67 -0.13 -9.21
N GLN A 406 -25.83 0.98 -8.51
CA GLN A 406 -26.64 2.13 -8.90
C GLN A 406 -25.78 3.39 -8.70
N CYS A 407 -26.09 4.45 -9.43
CA CYS A 407 -25.35 5.73 -9.50
C CYS A 407 -24.06 5.73 -10.31
N LEU A 408 -24.18 6.37 -11.47
CA LEU A 408 -23.07 7.01 -12.16
C LEU A 408 -23.50 8.47 -12.28
N GLU A 409 -22.79 9.36 -11.59
CA GLU A 409 -23.01 10.79 -11.71
C GLU A 409 -22.79 11.22 -13.19
N GLY A 410 -23.59 12.16 -13.71
CA GLY A 410 -23.43 12.64 -15.09
C GLY A 410 -23.72 11.62 -16.21
N CYS A 411 -24.53 10.61 -15.90
CA CYS A 411 -24.97 9.53 -16.78
C CYS A 411 -25.71 10.06 -18.03
N ARG A 412 -25.05 9.98 -19.21
CA ARG A 412 -25.60 10.37 -20.52
C ARG A 412 -25.79 9.14 -21.41
N ASP A 413 -26.78 9.19 -22.29
CA ASP A 413 -26.92 8.20 -23.36
C ASP A 413 -25.69 8.21 -24.26
N THR A 414 -25.20 7.02 -24.61
CA THR A 414 -24.13 6.84 -25.61
C THR A 414 -24.73 6.58 -27.00
N GLY A 415 -25.97 6.08 -27.05
CA GLY A 415 -26.77 5.99 -28.26
C GLY A 415 -27.34 7.34 -28.70
N SER A 416 -27.84 7.39 -29.93
CA SER A 416 -28.48 8.60 -30.44
C SER A 416 -29.77 8.90 -29.66
N LYS A 417 -30.09 10.19 -29.50
CA LYS A 417 -31.33 10.63 -28.81
C LYS A 417 -32.59 10.01 -29.46
N SER A 418 -32.61 9.86 -30.78
CA SER A 418 -33.74 9.28 -31.52
C SER A 418 -33.89 7.78 -31.25
N ASP A 419 -32.78 7.04 -31.25
CA ASP A 419 -32.82 5.59 -31.03
C ASP A 419 -33.22 5.28 -29.59
N CYS A 420 -32.65 6.01 -28.63
CA CYS A 420 -32.98 5.83 -27.23
C CYS A 420 -34.44 6.15 -26.92
N LYS A 421 -35.00 7.22 -27.50
CA LYS A 421 -36.42 7.54 -27.38
C LYS A 421 -37.30 6.41 -27.94
N THR A 422 -36.93 5.88 -29.11
CA THR A 422 -37.68 4.79 -29.78
C THR A 422 -37.63 3.51 -28.96
N TRP A 423 -36.45 3.10 -28.51
CA TRP A 423 -36.27 1.87 -27.75
C TRP A 423 -36.91 1.93 -26.36
N VAL A 424 -36.94 3.10 -25.72
CA VAL A 424 -37.74 3.31 -24.51
C VAL A 424 -39.22 3.07 -24.78
N ALA A 425 -39.77 3.65 -25.85
CA ALA A 425 -41.17 3.47 -26.24
C ALA A 425 -41.52 2.01 -26.56
N GLU A 426 -40.57 1.24 -27.09
CA GLU A 426 -40.70 -0.21 -27.35
C GLU A 426 -40.62 -1.08 -26.08
N GLY A 427 -40.41 -0.47 -24.91
CA GLY A 427 -40.27 -1.17 -23.63
C GLY A 427 -38.93 -1.92 -23.50
N LYS A 428 -37.91 -1.55 -24.29
CA LYS A 428 -36.61 -2.23 -24.25
C LYS A 428 -35.88 -2.02 -22.94
N CYS A 429 -36.19 -0.96 -22.18
CA CYS A 429 -35.61 -0.75 -20.85
C CYS A 429 -35.88 -1.95 -19.92
N THR A 430 -37.08 -2.52 -20.00
CA THR A 430 -37.48 -3.67 -19.17
C THR A 430 -37.08 -5.00 -19.79
N LYS A 431 -37.17 -5.12 -21.13
CA LYS A 431 -36.84 -6.35 -21.86
C LYS A 431 -35.33 -6.61 -21.96
N PHE A 432 -34.53 -5.56 -22.09
CA PHE A 432 -33.08 -5.63 -22.29
C PHE A 432 -32.33 -4.66 -21.36
N PRO A 433 -32.48 -4.78 -20.04
CA PRO A 433 -31.98 -3.79 -19.09
C PRO A 433 -30.47 -3.61 -19.15
N ARG A 434 -29.71 -4.68 -19.46
CA ARG A 434 -28.24 -4.59 -19.61
C ARG A 434 -27.83 -3.74 -20.81
N LEU A 435 -28.43 -3.99 -21.97
CA LEU A 435 -28.15 -3.23 -23.19
C LEU A 435 -28.56 -1.77 -23.03
N MET A 436 -29.77 -1.55 -22.52
CA MET A 436 -30.31 -0.21 -22.36
C MET A 436 -29.57 0.61 -21.30
N LYS A 437 -29.03 -0.01 -20.25
CA LYS A 437 -28.14 0.66 -19.27
C LYS A 437 -26.76 0.99 -19.85
N HIS A 438 -26.35 0.35 -20.94
CA HIS A 438 -25.12 0.69 -21.66
C HIS A 438 -25.36 1.83 -22.67
N VAL A 439 -26.45 1.77 -23.42
CA VAL A 439 -26.68 2.65 -24.59
C VAL A 439 -27.59 3.84 -24.29
N CYS A 440 -28.66 3.64 -23.52
CA CYS A 440 -29.77 4.57 -23.35
C CYS A 440 -30.15 4.78 -21.88
N ARG A 441 -29.14 4.84 -21.02
CA ARG A 441 -29.26 4.90 -19.56
C ARG A 441 -29.99 6.12 -19.01
N ALA A 442 -29.80 7.28 -19.62
CA ALA A 442 -30.52 8.50 -19.27
C ALA A 442 -31.97 8.40 -19.74
N SER A 443 -32.17 8.02 -21.01
CA SER A 443 -33.50 7.86 -21.58
C SER A 443 -34.35 6.79 -20.87
N CYS A 444 -33.75 5.72 -20.36
CA CYS A 444 -34.42 4.68 -19.58
C CYS A 444 -34.55 5.00 -18.08
N LYS A 445 -34.14 6.18 -17.63
CA LYS A 445 -34.16 6.58 -16.22
C LYS A 445 -33.43 5.58 -15.30
N PHE A 446 -32.38 4.95 -15.82
CA PHE A 446 -31.44 4.19 -14.99
C PHE A 446 -30.46 5.10 -14.25
N CYS A 447 -30.37 6.36 -14.70
CA CYS A 447 -29.75 7.43 -13.96
C CYS A 447 -30.74 7.96 -12.91
N VAL A 448 -30.21 8.41 -11.78
CA VAL A 448 -31.01 9.03 -10.73
C VAL A 448 -31.16 10.53 -11.10
N GLU A 449 -32.39 11.01 -11.35
CA GLU A 449 -32.68 12.41 -11.71
C GLU A 449 -32.51 13.36 -10.51
N GLU A 450 -32.76 12.88 -9.29
CA GLU A 450 -32.46 13.55 -8.01
C GLU A 450 -31.96 12.50 -7.02
N VAL A 451 -30.79 12.73 -6.41
CA VAL A 451 -30.17 11.83 -5.43
C VAL A 451 -31.02 11.81 -4.14
N THR A 452 -32.13 11.07 -4.13
CA THR A 452 -33.02 10.98 -2.97
C THR A 452 -32.80 9.72 -2.14
N ASP A 453 -32.28 8.64 -2.74
CA ASP A 453 -31.89 7.42 -2.02
C ASP A 453 -30.48 6.96 -2.43
N VAL A 454 -29.54 7.84 -2.08
CA VAL A 454 -28.13 7.64 -1.72
C VAL A 454 -27.43 6.38 -2.24
N CYS A 455 -26.73 6.53 -3.36
CA CYS A 455 -25.46 5.81 -3.51
C CYS A 455 -24.44 6.51 -2.63
N VAL A 456 -24.43 6.08 -1.38
CA VAL A 456 -23.43 6.53 -0.41
C VAL A 456 -22.20 5.68 -0.63
N ASP A 457 -21.06 6.34 -0.76
CA ASP A 457 -19.82 5.74 -0.33
C ASP A 457 -19.99 5.32 1.14
N ARG A 458 -20.28 4.03 1.39
CA ARG A 458 -20.52 3.55 2.77
C ARG A 458 -19.23 3.47 3.59
N ILE A 459 -18.07 3.82 3.03
CA ILE A 459 -16.87 4.00 3.85
C ILE A 459 -17.06 5.20 4.79
N SER A 460 -17.90 6.19 4.43
CA SER A 460 -18.02 7.43 5.21
C SER A 460 -19.41 7.78 5.77
N SER A 461 -20.47 6.99 5.60
CA SER A 461 -21.78 7.33 6.23
C SER A 461 -22.02 6.58 7.54
N GLU A 462 -22.19 5.26 7.48
CA GLU A 462 -22.58 4.45 8.65
C GLU A 462 -21.50 4.43 9.75
N ARG A 463 -20.22 4.46 9.36
CA ARG A 463 -19.08 4.48 10.28
C ARG A 463 -18.82 5.88 10.86
N CYS A 464 -19.04 6.94 10.07
CA CYS A 464 -18.95 8.31 10.56
C CYS A 464 -20.10 8.64 11.51
N GLU A 465 -21.32 8.17 11.23
CA GLU A 465 -22.46 8.31 12.15
C GLU A 465 -22.20 7.57 13.46
N LYS A 466 -21.67 6.33 13.38
CA LYS A 466 -21.25 5.60 14.58
C LYS A 466 -20.17 6.35 15.38
N TYR A 467 -19.12 6.88 14.75
CA TYR A 467 -18.08 7.63 15.45
C TYR A 467 -18.54 8.99 15.97
N ARG A 468 -19.51 9.62 15.31
CA ARG A 468 -20.21 10.80 15.80
C ARG A 468 -21.00 10.48 17.07
N HIS A 469 -21.79 9.41 17.06
CA HIS A 469 -22.53 8.95 18.24
C HIS A 469 -21.60 8.56 19.40
N GLU A 470 -20.41 8.04 19.10
CA GLU A 470 -19.38 7.70 20.09
C GLU A 470 -18.52 8.91 20.54
N GLY A 471 -18.77 10.12 20.03
CA GLY A 471 -18.02 11.34 20.39
C GLY A 471 -16.56 11.37 19.91
N LYS A 472 -16.21 10.58 18.89
CA LYS A 472 -14.84 10.38 18.39
C LYS A 472 -14.47 11.25 17.19
N CYS A 473 -15.37 12.12 16.74
CA CYS A 473 -15.19 12.99 15.58
C CYS A 473 -15.10 14.46 16.00
N ASP A 474 -13.91 15.05 15.97
CA ASP A 474 -13.78 16.52 16.01
C ASP A 474 -14.16 17.15 14.65
N ASP A 475 -14.42 18.46 14.63
CA ASP A 475 -14.85 19.22 13.44
C ASP A 475 -13.89 19.10 12.25
N LYS A 476 -12.59 18.89 12.54
CA LYS A 476 -11.55 18.77 11.52
C LYS A 476 -11.56 17.36 10.89
N PHE A 477 -11.75 16.34 11.71
CA PHE A 477 -11.96 14.96 11.27
C PHE A 477 -13.23 14.83 10.43
N TYR A 478 -14.35 15.45 10.85
CA TYR A 478 -15.60 15.43 10.10
C TYR A 478 -15.46 16.03 8.70
N LYS A 479 -14.89 17.25 8.57
CA LYS A 479 -14.67 17.89 7.26
C LYS A 479 -13.72 17.11 6.35
N MET A 480 -12.76 16.40 6.91
CA MET A 480 -11.71 15.68 6.17
C MET A 480 -12.08 14.22 5.84
N ALA A 481 -12.97 13.58 6.62
CA ALA A 481 -13.29 12.16 6.51
C ALA A 481 -14.76 11.87 6.18
N CYS A 482 -15.68 12.79 6.50
CA CYS A 482 -17.13 12.60 6.40
C CYS A 482 -17.84 13.74 5.64
N GLY A 483 -17.11 14.79 5.23
CA GLY A 483 -17.65 16.02 4.66
C GLY A 483 -18.27 15.91 3.26
N LEU A 484 -18.16 14.74 2.60
CA LEU A 484 -18.84 14.49 1.32
C LEU A 484 -20.15 13.70 1.46
N THR A 485 -20.55 13.27 2.66
CA THR A 485 -21.84 12.58 2.85
C THR A 485 -23.01 13.49 3.17
N CYS A 486 -22.78 14.80 3.36
CA CYS A 486 -23.82 15.82 3.44
C CYS A 486 -23.39 17.09 2.69
N HIS A 487 -24.25 17.59 1.81
CA HIS A 487 -24.08 18.86 1.13
C HIS A 487 -24.17 20.03 2.15
N PRO A 488 -23.32 21.07 2.07
CA PRO A 488 -23.29 22.15 3.08
C PRO A 488 -24.61 22.94 3.21
N PHE A 489 -25.50 22.86 2.22
CA PHE A 489 -26.80 23.52 2.24
C PHE A 489 -27.92 22.69 2.91
N THR A 490 -27.72 21.41 3.20
CA THR A 490 -28.68 20.56 3.93
C THR A 490 -28.40 20.47 5.43
N CYS A 491 -27.36 21.13 5.92
CA CYS A 491 -27.01 21.16 7.36
C CYS A 491 -27.46 22.45 8.09
N ARG A 492 -28.20 23.35 7.45
CA ARG A 492 -28.82 24.49 8.13
C ARG A 492 -30.33 24.32 8.14
N GLU A 493 -30.80 23.61 9.15
CA GLU A 493 -32.03 23.94 9.85
C GLU A 493 -32.07 23.10 11.12
N TYR A 494 -31.62 23.68 12.22
CA TYR A 494 -32.23 23.62 13.56
C TYR A 494 -31.45 24.58 14.47
N SER A 495 -31.96 25.82 14.50
CA SER A 495 -31.88 26.81 15.58
C SER A 495 -30.53 27.06 16.28
N PHE A 496 -29.78 28.05 15.76
CA PHE A 496 -29.10 29.00 16.64
C PHE A 496 -30.12 30.07 17.03
N GLN A 497 -30.58 30.07 18.28
CA GLN A 497 -31.22 31.23 18.88
C GLN A 497 -30.46 31.58 20.16
N PHE A 498 -29.93 32.81 20.18
CA PHE A 498 -29.14 33.46 21.24
C PHE A 498 -27.70 32.89 21.36
N CYS A 499 -26.62 33.68 21.25
CA CYS A 499 -26.40 34.98 21.86
C CYS A 499 -25.60 35.94 20.97
N LEU A 500 -25.99 37.21 21.11
CA LEU A 500 -25.35 38.39 20.56
C LEU A 500 -23.93 38.59 21.12
N TYR A 501 -23.07 39.15 20.27
CA TYR A 501 -21.83 39.80 20.66
C TYR A 501 -22.11 40.92 21.67
N GLY A 502 -21.44 40.85 22.82
CA GLY A 502 -21.36 41.93 23.80
C GLY A 502 -19.95 41.96 24.38
N SER A 503 -19.20 43.01 24.05
CA SER A 503 -17.90 43.30 24.61
C SER A 503 -17.94 43.61 26.10
N ASN A 504 -16.85 43.24 26.76
CA ASN A 504 -16.12 43.96 27.82
C ASN A 504 -16.06 43.34 29.23
N SER A 505 -14.81 43.37 29.72
CA SER A 505 -14.35 43.45 31.11
C SER A 505 -14.61 42.28 32.09
N SER A 506 -13.48 41.69 32.48
CA SER A 506 -13.15 41.28 33.86
C SER A 506 -13.72 39.99 34.43
N LEU A 507 -12.78 39.14 34.86
CA LEU A 507 -12.83 38.20 36.00
C LEU A 507 -13.60 36.87 35.86
N GLN A 508 -12.78 35.80 35.94
CA GLN A 508 -13.04 34.46 36.48
C GLN A 508 -14.17 33.63 35.89
N ILE A 509 -13.81 32.74 34.96
CA ILE A 509 -14.62 31.58 34.58
C ILE A 509 -14.23 30.41 35.47
N THR A 510 -15.09 30.10 36.44
CA THR A 510 -15.13 28.78 37.09
C THR A 510 -16.07 27.91 36.26
N PHE A 511 -15.55 26.86 35.62
CA PHE A 511 -16.38 25.88 34.92
C PHE A 511 -17.12 25.00 35.93
N VAL A 512 -18.44 25.12 36.00
CA VAL A 512 -19.32 24.11 36.61
C VAL A 512 -20.21 23.55 35.51
N CYS A 513 -19.91 22.34 35.05
CA CYS A 513 -20.80 21.59 34.16
C CYS A 513 -21.95 21.01 35.00
N TYR A 514 -23.16 21.54 34.84
CA TYR A 514 -24.38 20.87 35.28
C TYR A 514 -24.90 20.00 34.11
N PHE A 515 -24.83 18.68 34.27
CA PHE A 515 -25.70 17.76 33.53
C PHE A 515 -27.09 17.83 34.17
N SER A 516 -28.11 18.18 33.39
CA SER A 516 -29.51 17.98 33.77
C SER A 516 -30.19 17.19 32.66
N LEU A 517 -30.36 15.88 32.89
CA LEU A 517 -31.35 15.05 32.22
C LEU A 517 -32.60 15.04 33.11
N ARG A 518 -33.71 15.54 32.57
CA ARG A 518 -35.09 15.24 32.98
C ARG A 518 -35.80 14.71 31.74
N GLN A 519 -36.75 13.78 31.77
CA GLN A 519 -37.24 12.83 32.76
C GLN A 519 -38.38 12.12 31.99
N GLU A 520 -38.38 10.80 31.85
CA GLU A 520 -39.64 10.04 31.68
C GLU A 520 -39.56 8.78 32.54
N THR A 521 -40.22 8.92 33.70
CA THR A 521 -40.96 7.94 34.51
C THR A 521 -40.75 6.42 34.29
N TYR A 522 -40.15 5.76 35.29
CA TYR A 522 -40.64 4.49 35.87
C TYR A 522 -39.98 4.29 37.27
N ASP A 523 -40.77 3.93 38.28
CA ASP A 523 -40.43 3.69 39.71
C ASP A 523 -41.23 2.43 40.15
N PRO A 524 -40.95 1.68 41.25
CA PRO A 524 -39.85 1.72 42.23
C PRO A 524 -39.18 0.35 42.52
N GLU A 525 -38.02 0.35 43.17
CA GLU A 525 -37.80 -0.28 44.51
C GLU A 525 -36.31 -0.50 44.86
N SER A 526 -35.92 0.14 45.98
CA SER A 526 -35.07 -0.38 47.07
C SER A 526 -33.54 -0.08 47.11
N HIS A 527 -33.18 0.46 48.28
CA HIS A 527 -31.90 0.44 49.02
C HIS A 527 -30.75 1.36 48.59
N THR A 528 -30.57 2.54 49.21
CA THR A 528 -29.87 2.83 50.50
C THR A 528 -28.38 2.48 50.51
N ASP A 529 -27.52 3.50 50.52
CA ASP A 529 -26.76 3.99 51.70
C ASP A 529 -25.24 4.26 51.50
N ILE A 530 -24.77 5.27 52.27
CA ILE A 530 -23.39 5.57 52.73
C ILE A 530 -22.49 6.36 51.75
N MET A 531 -22.34 7.69 51.89
CA MET A 531 -21.57 8.49 52.89
C MET A 531 -20.04 8.56 52.67
N ASP A 532 -19.62 9.75 52.19
CA ASP A 532 -18.87 10.75 52.97
C ASP A 532 -17.31 10.81 52.94
N LYS A 533 -16.84 12.08 53.04
CA LYS A 533 -15.49 12.60 53.37
C LYS A 533 -14.42 12.49 52.26
N LYS A 534 -13.60 13.50 51.94
CA LYS A 534 -13.20 14.72 52.66
C LYS A 534 -12.28 15.58 51.78
N THR A 535 -12.44 16.89 51.85
CA THR A 535 -11.49 17.94 51.44
C THR A 535 -10.45 18.23 52.55
N ARG A 536 -9.19 18.54 52.16
CA ARG A 536 -8.27 19.57 52.73
C ARG A 536 -6.87 19.42 52.08
N LYS A 537 -6.39 20.46 51.36
CA LYS A 537 -5.37 21.48 51.75
C LYS A 537 -3.95 20.89 51.83
N VAL A 538 -2.82 21.53 51.49
CA VAL A 538 -2.36 22.80 50.89
C VAL A 538 -0.81 22.65 50.84
N HIS A 539 -0.14 23.23 49.83
CA HIS A 539 1.29 23.56 49.70
C HIS A 539 2.40 22.55 50.06
N SER A 540 3.18 22.14 49.05
CA SER A 540 4.53 22.67 48.78
C SER A 540 4.89 22.42 47.31
#